data_AF-A0A6M0RDR5-F1
#
_entry.id   AF-A0A6M0RDR5-F1
#
_cell.length_a   1.000
_cell.length_b   1.000
_cell.length_c   1.000
_cell.angle_alpha   90.00
_cell.angle_beta   90.00
_cell.angle_gamma   90.00
#
_symmetry.space_group_name_H-M   'P 1'
#
loop_
_entity.id
_entity.type
_entity.pdbx_description
1 polymer ?
#
loop_
_entity_poly.entity_id
_entity_poly.type
_entity_poly.pdbx_seq_one_letter_code
_entity_poly.pdbx_strand_id
1 'polypeptide(L)' 'MENKIKVKVLKPFINKYSKEVMEEGKILEITEKRLNEIEKVSLELIQKINEDEKTKENEKEEPSE' A
#
# COMPACT_ATOMS: atom_id res chain seq x y z
N MET A 1 9.33 -20.60 6.33
CA MET A 1 8.06 -20.16 5.70
C MET A 1 8.17 -18.66 5.52
N GLU A 2 8.10 -18.17 4.29
CA GLU A 2 8.11 -16.72 4.04
C GLU A 2 6.72 -16.17 4.37
N ASN A 3 6.65 -15.24 5.34
CA ASN A 3 5.42 -14.52 5.64
C ASN A 3 5.11 -13.59 4.48
N LYS A 4 3.98 -13.86 3.83
CA LYS A 4 3.43 -13.01 2.78
C LYS A 4 2.31 -12.15 3.36
N ILE A 5 2.29 -10.89 2.96
CA ILE A 5 1.34 -9.88 3.40
C ILE A 5 0.59 -9.38 2.17
N LYS A 6 -0.71 -9.17 2.32
CA LYS A 6 -1.53 -8.52 1.29
C LYS A 6 -1.46 -7.02 1.47
N VAL A 7 -1.23 -6.32 0.37
CA VAL A 7 -1.18 -4.86 0.33
C VAL A 7 -2.07 -4.35 -0.79
N LYS A 8 -2.74 -3.23 -0.56
CA LYS A 8 -3.50 -2.51 -1.59
C LYS A 8 -2.64 -1.39 -2.15
N VAL A 9 -2.58 -1.27 -3.46
CA VAL A 9 -1.92 -0.15 -4.13
C VAL A 9 -2.79 1.09 -3.97
N LEU A 10 -2.21 2.17 -3.44
CA LEU A 10 -2.88 3.45 -3.24
C LEU A 10 -2.56 4.46 -4.34
N LYS A 11 -1.41 4.34 -5.00
CA LYS A 11 -1.02 5.16 -6.15
C LYS A 11 -0.36 4.27 -7.20
N PRO A 12 -0.59 4.51 -8.50
CA PRO A 12 0.00 3.67 -9.53
C PRO A 12 1.52 3.83 -9.55
N PHE A 13 2.24 2.70 -9.62
CA PHE A 13 3.70 2.71 -9.70
C PHE A 13 4.22 1.58 -10.59
N ILE A 14 5.41 1.77 -11.15
CA ILE A 14 6.06 0.75 -11.98
C ILE A 14 6.87 -0.16 -11.05
N ASN A 15 6.54 -1.45 -11.04
CA ASN A 15 7.34 -2.43 -10.34
C ASN A 15 8.68 -2.61 -11.09
N LYS A 16 9.79 -2.24 -10.45
CA LYS A 16 11.14 -2.36 -11.03
C LYS A 16 11.49 -3.79 -11.48
N TYR A 17 10.93 -4.82 -10.85
CA TYR A 17 11.26 -6.22 -11.09
C TYR A 17 10.47 -6.80 -12.26
N SER A 18 9.15 -6.65 -12.25
CA SER A 18 8.29 -7.13 -13.32
C SER A 18 8.20 -6.17 -14.50
N LYS A 19 8.63 -4.91 -14.34
CA LYS A 19 8.39 -3.78 -15.25
C LYS A 19 6.89 -3.55 -15.54
N GLU A 20 6.03 -4.10 -14.71
CA GLU A 20 4.58 -3.96 -14.80
C GLU A 20 4.13 -2.72 -14.04
N VAL A 21 3.13 -2.03 -14.60
CA VAL A 21 2.42 -0.97 -13.91
C VAL A 21 1.47 -1.62 -12.91
N MET A 22 1.63 -1.25 -11.64
CA MET A 22 0.68 -1.57 -10.59
C MET A 22 -0.35 -0.44 -10.58
N GLU A 23 -1.60 -0.79 -10.83
CA GLU A 23 -2.71 0.17 -10.83
C GLU A 23 -3.20 0.45 -9.41
N GLU A 24 -3.75 1.64 -9.21
CA GLU A 24 -4.42 2.00 -7.96
C GLU A 24 -5.57 1.03 -7.66
N GLY A 25 -5.72 0.66 -6.40
CA GLY A 25 -6.73 -0.31 -5.93
C GLY A 25 -6.33 -1.78 -6.12
N LYS A 26 -5.27 -2.08 -6.87
CA LYS A 26 -4.79 -3.45 -7.08
C LYS A 26 -4.29 -4.05 -5.76
N ILE A 27 -4.64 -5.31 -5.49
CA ILE A 27 -4.14 -6.04 -4.32
C ILE A 27 -2.93 -6.88 -4.74
N LEU A 28 -1.83 -6.72 -4.01
CA LEU A 28 -0.59 -7.45 -4.22
C LEU A 28 -0.29 -8.31 -2.99
N GLU A 29 0.20 -9.53 -3.22
CA GLU A 29 0.74 -10.38 -2.17
C GLU A 29 2.26 -10.30 -2.23
N ILE A 30 2.87 -9.70 -1.22
CA ILE A 30 4.31 -9.44 -1.17
C ILE A 30 4.90 -9.87 0.18
N THR A 31 6.20 -10.08 0.26
CA THR A 31 6.88 -10.38 1.53
C THR A 31 7.12 -9.12 2.37
N GLU A 32 7.32 -9.27 3.67
CA GLU A 32 7.69 -8.18 4.58
C GLU A 32 8.89 -7.36 4.09
N LYS A 33 9.89 -8.03 3.50
CA LYS A 33 11.05 -7.38 2.92
C LYS A 33 10.66 -6.44 1.79
N ARG A 34 9.81 -6.92 0.87
CA ARG A 34 9.35 -6.15 -0.29
C ARG A 34 8.49 -4.96 0.13
N LEU A 35 7.65 -5.17 1.13
CA LEU A 35 6.84 -4.14 1.74
C LEU A 35 7.71 -3.02 2.32
N ASN A 36 8.73 -3.36 3.11
CA ASN A 36 9.67 -2.38 3.65
C ASN A 36 10.43 -1.63 2.54
N GLU A 37 10.78 -2.29 1.43
CA GLU A 37 11.36 -1.59 0.27
C GLU A 37 10.42 -0.55 -0.34
N ILE A 38 9.13 -0.86 -0.47
CA ILE A 38 8.14 0.07 -1.04
C ILE A 38 7.86 1.19 -0.04
N GLU A 39 7.69 0.87 1.25
CA GLU A 39 7.50 1.84 2.34
C GLU A 39 8.66 2.84 2.44
N LYS A 40 9.90 2.39 2.20
CA LYS A 40 11.09 3.26 2.14
C LYS A 40 11.07 4.24 0.97
N VAL A 41 10.43 3.88 -0.14
CA VAL A 41 10.30 4.75 -1.31
C VAL A 41 9.19 5.76 -1.06
N SER A 42 8.01 5.27 -0.70
CA SER A 42 6.89 6.11 -0.25
C SER A 42 5.82 5.26 0.42
N LEU A 43 5.42 5.69 1.61
CA LEU A 43 4.31 5.10 2.37
C LEU A 43 2.95 5.31 1.70
N GLU A 44 2.85 6.24 0.74
CA GLU A 44 1.61 6.54 0.02
C GLU A 44 1.38 5.65 -1.21
N LEU A 45 2.31 4.76 -1.55
CA LEU A 45 2.17 3.89 -2.72
C LEU A 45 1.30 2.67 -2.44
N ILE A 46 1.36 2.14 -1.22
CA ILE A 46 0.66 0.92 -0.82
C ILE A 46 0.18 1.01 0.63
N GLN A 47 -0.87 0.27 0.96
CA GLN A 47 -1.41 0.11 2.30
C GLN A 47 -1.49 -1.37 2.66
N LYS A 48 -1.04 -1.74 3.86
CA LYS A 48 -1.18 -3.12 4.35
C LYS A 48 -2.66 -3.42 4.58
N ILE A 49 -3.13 -4.53 4.02
CA ILE A 49 -4.45 -5.09 4.29
C ILE A 49 -4.23 -6.13 5.40
N ASN A 50 -4.13 -5.66 6.64
CA ASN A 50 -4.29 -6.58 7.77
C ASN A 50 -5.79 -6.87 7.88
N GLU A 51 -6.17 -8.15 7.95
CA GLU A 51 -7.58 -8.55 8.18
C GLU A 51 -8.08 -8.17 9.57
N ASP A 52 -7.20 -7.66 10.44
CA ASP A 52 -7.54 -7.05 11.71
C ASP A 52 -7.57 -5.52 11.59
N GLU A 53 -8.74 -4.97 11.95
CA GLU A 53 -9.09 -3.55 12.07
C GLU A 53 -9.59 -2.84 10.79
N LYS A 54 -10.93 -2.93 10.62
CA LYS A 54 -11.77 -1.73 10.64
C LYS A 54 -11.09 -0.66 11.50
N THR A 55 -10.61 0.46 10.95
CA THR A 55 -11.01 1.83 11.34
C THR A 55 -10.33 2.87 10.43
N LYS A 56 -11.14 3.83 9.98
CA LYS A 56 -10.80 5.16 9.44
C LYS A 56 -10.46 5.27 7.95
N GLU A 57 -11.49 5.05 7.14
CA GLU A 57 -11.76 5.95 6.02
C GLU A 57 -12.04 7.38 6.55
N ASN A 58 -11.35 8.34 5.92
CA ASN A 58 -11.78 9.66 5.44
C ASN A 58 -12.09 10.84 6.39
N GLU A 59 -11.20 11.83 6.29
CA GLU A 59 -11.40 13.24 5.82
C GLU A 59 -12.54 14.14 6.36
N LYS A 60 -12.19 15.45 6.41
CA LYS A 60 -12.98 16.70 6.60
C LYS A 60 -12.99 17.25 8.04
N GLU A 61 -12.70 18.52 8.36
CA GLU A 61 -12.70 19.79 7.63
C GLU A 61 -11.80 20.79 8.38
N GLU A 62 -11.12 21.69 7.65
CA GLU A 62 -10.54 22.92 8.20
C GLU A 62 -11.64 23.79 8.84
N PRO A 63 -11.46 24.34 10.05
CA PRO A 63 -12.14 25.57 10.40
C PRO A 63 -11.24 26.74 9.99
N SER A 64 -11.63 27.39 8.90
CA SER A 64 -11.25 28.79 8.63
C SER A 64 -11.94 29.66 9.69
N GLU A 65 -11.17 30.47 10.41
CA GLU A 65 -11.68 31.62 11.18
C GLU A 65 -10.81 32.84 10.90
#